data_AF-A0A218QA90-F1
#
_entry.id   AF-A0A218QA90-F1
#
_cell.length_a   1.000
_cell.length_b   1.000
_cell.length_c   1.000
_cell.angle_alpha   90.00
_cell.angle_beta   90.00
_cell.angle_gamma   90.00
#
_symmetry.space_group_name_H-M   'P 1'
#
loop_
_entity.id
_entity.type
_entity.pdbx_description
1 polymer ?
#
loop_
_entity_poly.entity_id
_entity_poly.type
_entity_poly.pdbx_seq_one_letter_code
_entity_poly.pdbx_strand_id
1 'polypeptide(L)'
;MSNLQNQISTQIEQLQDPQHDIGRYTHHLFSPNGLAVLSMLGAYIIIQFFFGDGEKKKLASGYWGSRKEIATAQKKAKKQILATKCDSAALYIGKHPFPKTKKEKGSGGLPLYVPDVQRGTAAIGAPGSGKTFSAINPMIYSAIEQGFPIIAYDFKYPSQAKIAAYAKKMGYDVHIFAPGFPESEVCNPLDFLRDSSDAETARQIATVINKNFRILSNSNEDGFFGPAGDQLTQAILMLTKEFDRADVMTSAAILSSEQMVKRLMAANLNPWIKMAFGQLFGSAASEKTVAGIVATASIMFTRFMAKNTLGCFVGKTTLPLEIKGKQMIIFGLDRERRDAIAPLMCSVLHMTIARNIAQKRQDPLIVALDELPSIYLPDLFKWLNESRSEGFCGILGWQNMGQLEKNYGKEVAKTILGACGSKFIFNPGEHDSAQLFSSFLGDEEIKYKHKSRSTGSGKTNTTTSDQEKTKKLFESAQFLKLPAGRCVFINPAYSNKKEGSVPLLRSIKIPKAVITIDEYNQTNWKKIVSLLARKSTQTVPTREDLDVRIEDFNSRFPIPEGPVDTTAAQKPNYENFSSFSF
;
A
#
# COMPACT_ATOMS: atom_id res chain seq x y z
N MET A 1 -46.22 43.50 -34.64
CA MET A 1 -46.43 42.15 -35.21
C MET A 1 -47.05 42.19 -36.60
N SER A 2 -48.03 43.06 -36.89
CA SER A 2 -48.67 43.17 -38.22
C SER A 2 -47.71 43.52 -39.38
N ASN A 3 -46.77 44.45 -39.19
CA ASN A 3 -45.81 44.82 -40.25
C ASN A 3 -44.82 43.69 -40.62
N LEU A 4 -44.46 42.83 -39.66
CA LEU A 4 -43.56 41.72 -39.91
C LEU A 4 -44.28 40.58 -40.67
N GLN A 5 -45.55 40.33 -40.33
CA GLN A 5 -46.38 39.36 -41.06
C GLN A 5 -46.63 39.78 -42.51
N ASN A 6 -46.91 41.06 -42.76
CA ASN A 6 -47.13 41.57 -44.13
C ASN A 6 -45.85 41.57 -44.98
N GLN A 7 -44.66 41.78 -44.39
CA GLN A 7 -43.40 41.64 -45.11
C GLN A 7 -43.06 40.18 -45.45
N ILE A 8 -43.40 39.24 -44.56
CA ILE A 8 -43.17 37.82 -44.80
C ILE A 8 -44.14 37.29 -45.87
N SER A 9 -45.41 37.72 -45.85
CA SER A 9 -46.40 37.29 -46.84
C SER A 9 -46.04 37.75 -48.25
N THR A 10 -45.61 39.01 -48.40
CA THR A 10 -45.18 39.57 -49.70
C THR A 10 -43.93 38.89 -50.24
N GLN A 11 -42.98 38.48 -49.38
CA GLN A 11 -41.81 37.72 -49.81
C GLN A 11 -42.15 36.28 -50.24
N ILE A 12 -43.14 35.64 -49.61
CA ILE A 12 -43.58 34.29 -50.00
C ILE A 12 -44.30 34.31 -51.34
N GLU A 13 -45.12 35.34 -51.60
CA GLU A 13 -45.77 35.53 -52.91
C GLU A 13 -44.74 35.71 -54.03
N GLN A 14 -43.66 36.47 -53.80
CA GLN A 14 -42.56 36.63 -54.76
C GLN A 14 -41.80 35.32 -55.06
N LEU A 15 -41.75 34.37 -54.11
CA LEU A 15 -41.13 33.05 -54.29
C LEU A 15 -42.05 32.06 -55.02
N GLN A 16 -43.35 32.32 -55.03
CA GLN A 16 -44.37 31.52 -55.71
C GLN A 16 -44.72 32.08 -57.09
N ASP A 17 -44.40 33.32 -57.41
CA ASP A 17 -44.70 33.88 -58.74
C ASP A 17 -43.64 33.47 -59.79
N PRO A 18 -43.98 32.64 -60.79
CA PRO A 18 -43.04 32.23 -61.83
C PRO A 18 -42.55 33.38 -62.74
N GLN A 19 -43.17 34.56 -62.69
CA GLN A 19 -42.74 35.74 -63.45
C GLN A 19 -41.70 36.60 -62.70
N HIS A 20 -41.45 36.33 -61.42
CA HIS A 20 -40.43 37.02 -60.63
C HIS A 20 -39.06 36.33 -60.76
N ASP A 21 -37.96 37.09 -60.79
CA ASP A 21 -36.59 36.59 -61.06
C ASP A 21 -36.16 35.38 -60.21
N ILE A 22 -36.58 35.35 -58.94
CA ILE A 22 -36.29 34.26 -57.99
C ILE A 22 -37.38 33.18 -58.08
N GLY A 23 -38.65 33.59 -58.20
CA GLY A 23 -39.81 32.73 -58.32
C GLY A 23 -39.77 31.77 -59.52
N ARG A 24 -39.11 32.15 -60.62
CA ARG A 24 -38.87 31.29 -61.78
C ARG A 24 -38.13 29.97 -61.44
N TYR A 25 -37.31 29.97 -60.40
CA TYR A 25 -36.58 28.79 -59.92
C TYR A 25 -37.25 28.14 -58.70
N THR A 26 -37.94 28.92 -57.86
CA THR A 26 -38.51 28.43 -56.60
C THR A 26 -39.96 27.97 -56.72
N HIS A 27 -40.72 28.40 -57.73
CA HIS A 27 -42.13 28.03 -57.88
C HIS A 27 -42.33 26.50 -58.02
N HIS A 28 -41.40 25.78 -58.65
CA HIS A 28 -41.45 24.32 -58.73
C HIS A 28 -41.39 23.63 -57.36
N LEU A 29 -40.75 24.25 -56.35
CA LEU A 29 -40.70 23.75 -54.98
C LEU A 29 -42.05 23.90 -54.26
N PHE A 30 -42.91 24.83 -54.69
CA PHE A 30 -44.25 25.05 -54.14
C PHE A 30 -45.36 24.31 -54.92
N SER A 31 -45.00 23.57 -55.97
CA SER A 31 -45.93 22.63 -56.63
C SER A 31 -46.27 21.44 -55.69
N PRO A 32 -47.39 20.73 -55.90
CA PRO A 32 -47.75 19.57 -55.07
C PRO A 32 -46.62 18.51 -55.00
N ASN A 33 -45.94 18.28 -56.13
CA ASN A 33 -44.80 17.36 -56.20
C ASN A 33 -43.54 17.95 -55.54
N GLY A 34 -43.30 19.26 -55.66
CA GLY A 34 -42.18 19.95 -55.00
C GLY A 34 -42.32 19.99 -53.49
N LEU A 35 -43.51 20.25 -52.98
CA LEU A 35 -43.85 20.21 -51.56
C LEU A 35 -43.75 18.79 -51.01
N ALA A 36 -44.16 17.77 -51.78
CA ALA A 36 -43.94 16.38 -51.42
C ALA A 36 -42.45 16.06 -51.30
N VAL A 37 -41.62 16.47 -52.25
CA VAL A 37 -40.16 16.28 -52.19
C VAL A 37 -39.53 17.03 -51.02
N LEU A 38 -39.93 18.29 -50.76
CA LEU A 38 -39.46 19.06 -49.62
C LEU A 38 -39.89 18.46 -48.28
N SER A 39 -41.11 17.91 -48.19
CA SER A 39 -41.59 17.21 -47.01
C SER A 39 -40.83 15.90 -46.78
N MET A 40 -40.47 15.17 -47.83
CA MET A 40 -39.64 13.97 -47.74
C MET A 40 -38.19 14.29 -47.35
N LEU A 41 -37.61 15.38 -47.87
CA LEU A 41 -36.31 15.91 -47.47
C LEU A 41 -36.33 16.39 -46.02
N GLY A 42 -37.37 17.12 -45.61
CA GLY A 42 -37.58 17.56 -44.24
C GLY A 42 -37.74 16.38 -43.29
N ALA A 43 -38.56 15.39 -43.64
CA ALA A 43 -38.72 14.15 -42.88
C ALA A 43 -37.40 13.37 -42.83
N TYR A 44 -36.64 13.29 -43.92
CA TYR A 44 -35.33 12.64 -43.95
C TYR A 44 -34.31 13.36 -43.05
N ILE A 45 -34.29 14.69 -43.05
CA ILE A 45 -33.42 15.49 -42.17
C ILE A 45 -33.85 15.33 -40.70
N ILE A 46 -35.15 15.34 -40.41
CA ILE A 46 -35.69 15.10 -39.06
C ILE A 46 -35.35 13.67 -38.62
N ILE A 47 -35.48 12.68 -39.49
CA ILE A 47 -35.08 11.30 -39.22
C ILE A 47 -33.57 11.20 -39.01
N GLN A 48 -32.73 11.89 -39.78
CA GLN A 48 -31.29 11.96 -39.53
C GLN A 48 -30.95 12.73 -38.24
N PHE A 49 -31.76 13.70 -37.83
CA PHE A 49 -31.51 14.47 -36.60
C PHE A 49 -31.98 13.73 -35.34
N PHE A 50 -33.06 12.95 -35.43
CA PHE A 50 -33.61 12.16 -34.31
C PHE A 50 -33.14 10.70 -34.28
N PHE A 51 -32.79 10.12 -35.43
CA PHE A 51 -32.35 8.73 -35.60
C PHE A 51 -30.98 8.59 -36.28
N GLY A 52 -30.33 9.68 -36.71
CA GLY A 52 -28.97 9.63 -37.25
C GLY A 52 -27.94 9.44 -36.15
N ASP A 53 -27.21 8.33 -36.26
CA ASP A 53 -26.18 7.85 -35.36
C ASP A 53 -26.61 7.77 -33.89
N GLY A 54 -27.51 6.82 -33.61
CA GLY A 54 -27.44 6.15 -32.31
C GLY A 54 -25.99 5.71 -32.08
N GLU A 55 -25.35 6.17 -30.99
CA GLU A 55 -23.94 5.88 -30.65
C GLU A 55 -23.66 4.41 -31.01
N LYS A 56 -22.88 4.16 -32.08
CA LYS A 56 -22.52 2.80 -32.48
C LYS A 56 -21.95 2.12 -31.25
N LYS A 57 -22.67 1.12 -30.72
CA LYS A 57 -22.27 0.41 -29.50
C LYS A 57 -20.90 -0.20 -29.76
N LYS A 58 -19.86 0.36 -29.13
CA LYS A 58 -18.51 -0.17 -29.22
C LYS A 58 -18.50 -1.61 -28.73
N LEU A 59 -17.82 -2.49 -29.46
CA LEU A 59 -17.69 -3.90 -29.09
C LEU A 59 -16.76 -4.09 -27.88
N ALA A 60 -15.84 -3.13 -27.65
CA ALA A 60 -14.99 -3.10 -26.46
C ALA A 60 -14.54 -1.66 -26.13
N SER A 61 -14.23 -1.40 -24.86
CA SER A 61 -13.95 -0.06 -24.32
C SER A 61 -12.51 0.18 -23.88
N GLY A 62 -11.62 -0.81 -23.95
CA GLY A 62 -10.22 -0.65 -23.59
C GLY A 62 -9.48 0.25 -24.58
N TYR A 63 -8.68 1.18 -24.06
CA TYR A 63 -7.75 2.01 -24.85
C TYR A 63 -6.66 2.60 -23.97
N TRP A 64 -5.59 3.09 -24.60
CA TRP A 64 -4.50 3.79 -23.93
C TRP A 64 -4.78 5.28 -23.75
N GLY A 65 -4.51 5.80 -22.55
CA GLY A 65 -4.71 7.22 -22.22
C GLY A 65 -3.87 8.15 -23.10
N SER A 66 -4.48 9.26 -23.48
CA SER A 66 -3.91 10.27 -24.37
C SER A 66 -3.35 11.47 -23.59
N ARG A 67 -2.96 12.53 -24.31
CA ARG A 67 -2.53 13.80 -23.69
C ARG A 67 -3.63 14.42 -22.82
N LYS A 68 -4.91 14.16 -23.11
CA LYS A 68 -6.05 14.73 -22.37
C LYS A 68 -6.12 14.17 -20.95
N GLU A 69 -6.11 12.84 -20.82
CA GLU A 69 -6.15 12.15 -19.51
C GLU A 69 -4.92 12.50 -18.67
N ILE A 70 -3.74 12.61 -19.31
CA ILE A 70 -2.51 13.05 -18.66
C ILE A 70 -2.65 14.49 -18.14
N ALA A 71 -3.22 15.40 -18.93
CA ALA A 71 -3.41 16.78 -18.50
C ALA A 71 -4.40 16.89 -17.33
N THR A 72 -5.47 16.08 -17.31
CA THR A 72 -6.42 15.97 -16.20
C THR A 72 -5.70 15.56 -14.91
N ALA A 73 -4.94 14.46 -14.96
CA ALA A 73 -4.19 13.96 -13.82
C ALA A 73 -3.16 14.98 -13.32
N GLN A 74 -2.44 15.64 -14.25
CA GLN A 74 -1.47 16.69 -13.93
C GLN A 74 -2.10 17.88 -13.22
N LYS A 75 -3.27 18.34 -13.70
CA LYS A 75 -3.99 19.44 -13.07
C LYS A 75 -4.37 19.09 -11.62
N LYS A 76 -4.84 17.85 -11.41
CA LYS A 76 -5.19 17.36 -10.06
C LYS A 76 -3.96 17.25 -9.15
N ALA A 77 -2.88 16.60 -9.60
CA ALA A 77 -1.66 16.47 -8.80
C ALA A 77 -1.07 17.82 -8.40
N LYS A 78 -0.96 18.77 -9.34
CA LYS A 78 -0.43 20.11 -9.03
C LYS A 78 -1.27 20.81 -7.96
N LYS A 79 -2.60 20.65 -7.98
CA LYS A 79 -3.48 21.16 -6.92
C LYS A 79 -3.19 20.50 -5.57
N GLN A 80 -2.99 19.18 -5.54
CA GLN A 80 -2.68 18.42 -4.32
C GLN A 80 -1.29 18.73 -3.75
N ILE A 81 -0.30 19.00 -4.61
CA ILE A 81 1.06 19.41 -4.19
C ILE A 81 1.04 20.83 -3.59
N LEU A 82 0.26 21.75 -4.18
CA LEU A 82 0.18 23.13 -3.68
C LEU A 82 -0.63 23.26 -2.38
N ALA A 83 -1.66 22.42 -2.21
CA ALA A 83 -2.57 22.44 -1.07
C ALA A 83 -2.72 21.03 -0.49
N THR A 84 -1.62 20.50 0.05
CA THR A 84 -1.59 19.15 0.59
C THR A 84 -2.47 19.01 1.82
N LYS A 85 -3.17 17.89 1.91
CA LYS A 85 -3.89 17.42 3.09
C LYS A 85 -3.54 15.95 3.34
N CYS A 86 -3.77 15.46 4.55
CA CYS A 86 -3.56 14.05 4.90
C CYS A 86 -4.26 13.09 3.93
N ASP A 87 -5.48 13.43 3.50
CA ASP A 87 -6.36 12.61 2.65
C ASP A 87 -6.37 13.05 1.18
N SER A 88 -5.49 13.98 0.80
CA SER A 88 -5.40 14.53 -0.56
C SER A 88 -3.98 14.99 -0.85
N ALA A 89 -3.15 14.02 -1.26
CA ALA A 89 -1.75 14.23 -1.62
C ALA A 89 -1.44 13.66 -3.01
N ALA A 90 -0.34 14.14 -3.60
CA ALA A 90 0.19 13.60 -4.84
C ALA A 90 1.70 13.47 -4.77
N LEU A 91 2.22 12.44 -5.42
CA LEU A 91 3.66 12.26 -5.65
C LEU A 91 3.96 12.41 -7.14
N TYR A 92 5.24 12.44 -7.49
CA TYR A 92 5.68 12.51 -8.88
C TYR A 92 6.96 11.71 -9.11
N ILE A 93 7.15 11.29 -10.36
CA ILE A 93 8.36 10.66 -10.86
C ILE A 93 8.96 11.62 -11.89
N GLY A 94 10.19 12.06 -11.63
CA GLY A 94 10.87 13.10 -12.39
C GLY A 94 11.04 14.37 -11.56
N LYS A 95 10.96 15.55 -12.19
CA LYS A 95 11.17 16.84 -11.51
C LYS A 95 9.89 17.69 -11.53
N HIS A 96 9.41 18.11 -10.36
CA HIS A 96 8.32 19.06 -10.23
C HIS A 96 8.87 20.49 -10.07
N PRO A 97 8.37 21.48 -10.84
CA PRO A 97 8.77 22.87 -10.68
C PRO A 97 8.00 23.52 -9.53
N PHE A 98 8.54 23.44 -8.30
CA PHE A 98 7.95 24.13 -7.15
C PHE A 98 7.94 25.65 -7.34
N PRO A 99 6.90 26.37 -6.84
CA PRO A 99 6.86 27.82 -6.87
C PRO A 99 8.16 28.41 -6.28
N LYS A 100 8.75 29.41 -6.96
CA LYS A 100 10.01 30.10 -6.58
C LYS A 100 11.34 29.33 -6.78
N THR A 101 11.35 28.13 -7.37
CA THR A 101 12.60 27.47 -7.79
C THR A 101 12.98 27.83 -9.24
N LYS A 102 14.26 28.13 -9.50
CA LYS A 102 14.76 28.40 -10.86
C LYS A 102 14.55 27.16 -11.74
N LYS A 103 13.97 27.33 -12.93
CA LYS A 103 13.89 26.26 -13.95
C LYS A 103 15.31 25.89 -14.40
N GLU A 104 15.85 24.79 -13.89
CA GLU A 104 17.10 24.23 -14.41
C GLU A 104 16.88 23.67 -15.83
N LYS A 105 17.69 24.12 -16.79
CA LYS A 105 17.72 23.60 -18.15
C LYS A 105 18.18 22.13 -18.11
N GLY A 106 17.43 21.24 -18.78
CA GLY A 106 17.79 19.82 -18.90
C GLY A 106 16.95 18.85 -18.04
N SER A 107 15.82 19.30 -17.47
CA SER A 107 14.87 18.42 -16.78
C SER A 107 14.22 17.43 -17.79
N GLY A 108 14.88 16.30 -18.02
CA GLY A 108 14.42 15.29 -18.95
C GLY A 108 12.95 14.92 -18.72
N GLY A 109 12.13 15.06 -19.77
CA GLY A 109 10.75 14.57 -19.81
C GLY A 109 9.73 15.34 -18.97
N LEU A 110 8.47 15.24 -19.39
CA LEU A 110 7.32 15.66 -18.59
C LEU A 110 7.21 14.72 -17.36
N PRO A 111 7.17 15.23 -16.12
CA PRO A 111 7.07 14.38 -14.94
C PRO A 111 5.78 13.55 -14.97
N LEU A 112 5.88 12.30 -14.55
CA LEU A 112 4.74 11.42 -14.35
C LEU A 112 4.19 11.68 -12.95
N TYR A 113 2.95 12.14 -12.87
CA TYR A 113 2.33 12.41 -11.57
C TYR A 113 1.53 11.20 -11.10
N VAL A 114 1.50 11.01 -9.79
CA VAL A 114 0.71 10.01 -9.08
C VAL A 114 -0.23 10.76 -8.13
N PRO A 115 -1.39 11.25 -8.61
CA PRO A 115 -2.40 11.86 -7.75
C PRO A 115 -3.05 10.82 -6.84
N ASP A 116 -3.67 11.30 -5.75
CA ASP A 116 -4.43 10.49 -4.80
C ASP A 116 -3.64 9.33 -4.16
N VAL A 117 -2.43 9.61 -3.67
CA VAL A 117 -1.53 8.57 -3.11
C VAL A 117 -2.07 7.90 -1.84
N GLN A 118 -3.01 8.54 -1.14
CA GLN A 118 -3.76 7.95 -0.03
C GLN A 118 -4.64 6.76 -0.46
N ARG A 119 -4.88 6.58 -1.76
CA ARG A 119 -5.58 5.40 -2.29
C ARG A 119 -4.66 4.19 -2.46
N GLY A 120 -3.42 4.25 -1.98
CA GLY A 120 -2.44 3.18 -2.12
C GLY A 120 -1.86 3.06 -3.54
N THR A 121 -0.60 2.65 -3.59
CA THR A 121 0.15 2.44 -4.82
C THR A 121 0.77 1.06 -4.83
N ALA A 122 0.49 0.27 -5.86
CA ALA A 122 1.13 -1.02 -6.11
C ALA A 122 2.25 -0.86 -7.16
N ALA A 123 3.42 -1.43 -6.91
CA ALA A 123 4.51 -1.55 -7.85
C ALA A 123 4.89 -3.03 -8.03
N ILE A 124 4.47 -3.61 -9.15
CA ILE A 124 4.49 -5.05 -9.38
C ILE A 124 5.50 -5.38 -10.47
N GLY A 125 6.46 -6.25 -10.20
CA GLY A 125 7.39 -6.72 -11.22
C GLY A 125 8.53 -7.58 -10.67
N ALA A 126 8.94 -8.57 -11.46
CA ALA A 126 10.05 -9.46 -11.14
C ALA A 126 11.35 -8.70 -10.80
N PRO A 127 12.31 -9.32 -10.09
CA PRO A 127 13.63 -8.73 -9.88
C PRO A 127 14.26 -8.28 -11.20
N GLY A 128 14.85 -7.09 -11.21
CA GLY A 128 15.44 -6.51 -12.44
C GLY A 128 14.46 -5.82 -13.40
N SER A 129 13.14 -5.89 -13.17
CA SER A 129 12.12 -5.20 -13.99
C SER A 129 12.16 -3.67 -13.89
N GLY A 130 12.89 -3.14 -12.90
CA GLY A 130 13.02 -1.70 -12.67
C GLY A 130 12.02 -1.10 -11.69
N LYS A 131 11.23 -1.92 -10.96
CA LYS A 131 10.20 -1.45 -10.00
C LYS A 131 10.70 -0.40 -9.00
N THR A 132 11.79 -0.70 -8.32
CA THR A 132 12.33 0.11 -7.23
C THR A 132 12.93 1.42 -7.75
N PHE A 133 13.78 1.30 -8.79
CA PHE A 133 14.47 2.44 -9.40
C PHE A 133 13.52 3.36 -10.18
N SER A 134 12.50 2.80 -10.83
CA SER A 134 11.63 3.56 -11.74
C SER A 134 10.38 4.12 -11.08
N ALA A 135 9.86 3.49 -10.02
CA ALA A 135 8.62 3.91 -9.37
C ALA A 135 8.82 4.24 -7.89
N ILE A 136 9.29 3.29 -7.08
CA ILE A 136 9.29 3.42 -5.61
C ILE A 136 10.25 4.52 -5.14
N ASN A 137 11.53 4.45 -5.49
CA ASN A 137 12.53 5.43 -5.04
C ASN A 137 12.21 6.86 -5.52
N PRO A 138 11.83 7.10 -6.79
CA PRO A 138 11.41 8.43 -7.21
C PRO A 138 10.20 8.98 -6.45
N MET A 139 9.23 8.14 -6.09
CA MET A 139 8.10 8.55 -5.25
C MET A 139 8.55 8.90 -3.82
N ILE A 140 9.52 8.16 -3.25
CA ILE A 140 10.12 8.52 -1.96
C ILE A 140 10.86 9.86 -2.06
N TYR A 141 11.63 10.12 -3.14
CA TYR A 141 12.28 11.42 -3.34
C TYR A 141 11.26 12.56 -3.46
N SER A 142 10.14 12.32 -4.16
CA SER A 142 9.03 13.28 -4.22
C SER A 142 8.41 13.56 -2.85
N ALA A 143 8.31 12.56 -1.98
CA ALA A 143 7.85 12.73 -0.60
C ALA A 143 8.84 13.55 0.24
N ILE A 144 10.14 13.27 0.09
CA ILE A 144 11.23 14.01 0.76
C ILE A 144 11.19 15.50 0.37
N GLU A 145 11.07 15.78 -0.93
CA GLU A 145 11.05 17.16 -1.45
C GLU A 145 9.80 17.93 -0.96
N GLN A 146 8.69 17.23 -0.72
CA GLN A 146 7.46 17.82 -0.17
C GLN A 146 7.44 17.88 1.36
N GLY A 147 8.40 17.26 2.05
CA GLY A 147 8.49 17.31 3.51
C GLY A 147 7.52 16.38 4.25
N PHE A 148 7.06 15.30 3.61
CA PHE A 148 6.16 14.32 4.23
C PHE A 148 6.91 13.36 5.17
N PRO A 149 6.27 12.91 6.26
CA PRO A 149 6.82 11.87 7.12
C PRO A 149 6.86 10.53 6.39
N ILE A 150 7.96 9.80 6.56
CA ILE A 150 8.24 8.57 5.78
C ILE A 150 8.60 7.42 6.71
N ILE A 151 7.90 6.30 6.56
CA ILE A 151 8.31 4.99 7.05
C ILE A 151 8.73 4.17 5.83
N ALA A 152 9.98 3.75 5.76
CA ALA A 152 10.49 2.93 4.66
C ALA A 152 10.97 1.58 5.19
N TYR A 153 10.65 0.51 4.49
CA TYR A 153 11.11 -0.84 4.79
C TYR A 153 12.05 -1.35 3.68
N ASP A 154 13.28 -1.63 4.08
CA ASP A 154 14.34 -2.16 3.21
C ASP A 154 14.58 -3.65 3.50
N PHE A 155 13.95 -4.51 2.70
CA PHE A 155 14.15 -5.96 2.74
C PHE A 155 15.62 -6.37 2.50
N LYS A 156 16.40 -5.52 1.84
CA LYS A 156 17.77 -5.78 1.40
C LYS A 156 18.74 -4.79 2.03
N TYR A 157 18.56 -4.48 3.32
CA TYR A 157 19.35 -3.48 4.01
C TYR A 157 20.86 -3.70 3.82
N PRO A 158 21.67 -2.64 3.54
CA PRO A 158 21.28 -1.24 3.34
C PRO A 158 21.15 -0.85 1.86
N SER A 159 20.26 -1.49 1.09
CA SER A 159 20.08 -1.19 -0.33
C SER A 159 19.29 0.10 -0.55
N GLN A 160 18.01 0.11 -0.15
CA GLN A 160 17.13 1.27 -0.27
C GLN A 160 17.38 2.30 0.84
N ALA A 161 17.88 1.85 2.01
CA ALA A 161 18.15 2.71 3.16
C ALA A 161 19.06 3.91 2.85
N LYS A 162 19.89 3.81 1.81
CA LYS A 162 20.78 4.89 1.35
C LYS A 162 20.06 6.19 1.00
N ILE A 163 18.76 6.14 0.71
CA ILE A 163 17.91 7.32 0.51
C ILE A 163 17.92 8.25 1.73
N ALA A 164 18.23 7.74 2.93
CA ALA A 164 18.49 8.52 4.13
C ALA A 164 19.45 9.68 3.90
N ALA A 165 20.43 9.53 3.00
CA ALA A 165 21.41 10.56 2.75
C ALA A 165 20.80 11.80 2.10
N TYR A 166 19.96 11.62 1.09
CA TYR A 166 19.19 12.70 0.50
C TYR A 166 18.18 13.27 1.49
N ALA A 167 17.51 12.44 2.29
CA ALA A 167 16.59 12.90 3.32
C ALA A 167 17.30 13.83 4.33
N LYS A 168 18.45 13.42 4.88
CA LYS A 168 19.29 14.27 5.76
C LYS A 168 19.70 15.57 5.06
N LYS A 169 20.10 15.52 3.79
CA LYS A 169 20.42 16.72 2.99
C LYS A 169 19.24 17.69 2.89
N MET A 170 18.01 17.17 2.81
CA MET A 170 16.77 17.95 2.74
C MET A 170 16.23 18.38 4.13
N GLY A 171 17.00 18.12 5.20
CA GLY A 171 16.68 18.54 6.56
C GLY A 171 15.76 17.59 7.31
N TYR A 172 15.72 16.30 6.92
CA TYR A 172 14.99 15.30 7.69
C TYR A 172 15.72 14.92 8.98
N ASP A 173 14.95 14.71 10.05
CA ASP A 173 15.41 13.81 11.09
C ASP A 173 15.24 12.36 10.61
N VAL A 174 16.29 11.56 10.73
CA VAL A 174 16.33 10.22 10.14
C VAL A 174 16.75 9.25 11.22
N HIS A 175 15.90 8.26 11.40
CA HIS A 175 16.01 7.18 12.37
C HIS A 175 16.15 5.86 11.62
N ILE A 176 17.02 4.98 12.11
CA ILE A 176 17.23 3.66 11.52
C ILE A 176 16.91 2.63 12.59
N PHE A 177 16.00 1.72 12.28
CA PHE A 177 15.75 0.53 13.07
C PHE A 177 16.16 -0.69 12.25
N ALA A 178 17.38 -1.16 12.44
CA ALA A 178 17.98 -2.27 11.72
C ALA A 178 18.74 -3.17 12.70
N PRO A 179 18.02 -4.02 13.47
CA PRO A 179 18.66 -4.84 14.49
C PRO A 179 19.82 -5.68 13.91
N GLY A 180 20.91 -5.78 14.67
CA GLY A 180 22.16 -6.39 14.20
C GLY A 180 23.14 -5.41 13.54
N PHE A 181 22.75 -4.14 13.35
CA PHE A 181 23.63 -3.09 12.85
C PHE A 181 23.92 -2.02 13.93
N PRO A 182 25.16 -1.48 14.00
CA PRO A 182 25.54 -0.48 15.01
C PRO A 182 24.73 0.82 14.99
N GLU A 183 24.21 1.21 13.84
CA GLU A 183 23.38 2.40 13.65
C GLU A 183 21.92 2.22 14.05
N SER A 184 21.50 1.01 14.41
CA SER A 184 20.13 0.76 14.84
C SER A 184 19.82 1.52 16.12
N GLU A 185 18.66 2.14 16.15
CA GLU A 185 18.04 2.68 17.34
C GLU A 185 17.41 1.58 18.19
N VAL A 186 17.06 1.93 19.43
CA VAL A 186 16.40 1.03 20.38
C VAL A 186 14.90 1.28 20.33
N CYS A 187 14.12 0.21 20.26
CA CYS A 187 12.68 0.23 20.39
C CYS A 187 12.23 -0.97 21.22
N ASN A 188 11.79 -0.71 22.44
CA ASN A 188 11.18 -1.71 23.30
C ASN A 188 9.72 -1.92 22.86
N PRO A 189 9.32 -3.13 22.40
CA PRO A 189 7.95 -3.39 21.97
C PRO A 189 6.90 -3.15 23.08
N LEU A 190 7.29 -3.23 24.35
CA LEU A 190 6.39 -3.00 25.48
C LEU A 190 6.02 -1.51 25.65
N ASP A 191 6.73 -0.58 24.99
CA ASP A 191 6.42 0.86 25.01
C ASP A 191 5.23 1.22 24.10
N PHE A 192 4.74 0.27 23.30
CA PHE A 192 3.47 0.42 22.59
C PHE A 192 2.25 0.16 23.47
N LEU A 193 2.38 -0.63 24.54
CA LEU A 193 1.30 -0.85 25.50
C LEU A 193 1.11 0.41 26.35
N ARG A 194 -0.13 0.88 26.47
CA ARG A 194 -0.51 1.98 27.36
C ARG A 194 -0.22 1.63 28.82
N ASP A 195 -0.66 0.45 29.22
CA ASP A 195 -0.51 -0.12 30.56
C ASP A 195 -0.66 -1.65 30.49
N SER A 196 -0.62 -2.32 31.64
CA SER A 196 -0.74 -3.77 31.77
C SER A 196 -2.14 -4.31 31.45
N SER A 197 -3.16 -3.47 31.31
CA SER A 197 -4.53 -3.83 30.92
C SER A 197 -4.79 -3.73 29.42
N ASP A 198 -3.83 -3.21 28.62
CA ASP A 198 -3.93 -3.03 27.17
C ASP A 198 -3.84 -4.35 26.38
N ALA A 199 -4.84 -5.19 26.58
CA ALA A 199 -5.00 -6.51 25.97
C ALA A 199 -5.05 -6.46 24.44
N GLU A 200 -5.64 -5.41 23.87
CA GLU A 200 -5.79 -5.22 22.44
C GLU A 200 -4.42 -5.05 21.77
N THR A 201 -3.61 -4.11 22.25
CA THR A 201 -2.26 -3.86 21.71
C THR A 201 -1.35 -5.07 21.95
N ALA A 202 -1.41 -5.68 23.14
CA ALA A 202 -0.64 -6.87 23.46
C ALA A 202 -0.98 -8.05 22.53
N ARG A 203 -2.28 -8.27 22.23
CA ARG A 203 -2.72 -9.30 21.29
C ARG A 203 -2.25 -8.99 19.88
N GLN A 204 -2.33 -7.74 19.44
CA GLN A 204 -1.89 -7.33 18.12
C GLN A 204 -0.39 -7.61 17.93
N ILE A 205 0.46 -7.24 18.90
CA ILE A 205 1.90 -7.55 18.90
C ILE A 205 2.11 -9.07 18.81
N ALA A 206 1.45 -9.84 19.67
CA ALA A 206 1.56 -11.30 19.69
C ALA A 206 1.21 -11.93 18.32
N THR A 207 0.09 -11.53 17.72
CA THR A 207 -0.35 -12.05 16.42
C THR A 207 0.58 -11.64 15.28
N VAL A 208 1.10 -10.40 15.26
CA VAL A 208 2.08 -9.97 14.24
C VAL A 208 3.35 -10.80 14.36
N ILE A 209 3.86 -11.00 15.57
CA ILE A 209 5.04 -11.82 15.84
C ILE A 209 4.81 -13.25 15.33
N ASN A 210 3.74 -13.91 15.77
CA ASN A 210 3.50 -15.31 15.45
C ASN A 210 3.32 -15.53 13.94
N LYS A 211 2.52 -14.70 13.27
CA LYS A 211 2.31 -14.83 11.82
C LYS A 211 3.60 -14.64 11.02
N ASN A 212 4.47 -13.71 11.43
CA ASN A 212 5.77 -13.53 10.77
C ASN A 212 6.73 -14.69 11.06
N PHE A 213 6.67 -15.35 12.23
CA PHE A 213 7.41 -16.59 12.46
C PHE A 213 7.00 -17.70 11.48
N ARG A 214 5.69 -17.90 11.29
CA ARG A 214 5.16 -18.94 10.38
C ARG A 214 5.61 -18.77 8.93
N ILE A 215 5.67 -17.52 8.46
CA ILE A 215 6.11 -17.20 7.09
C ILE A 215 7.57 -17.56 6.85
N LEU A 216 8.42 -17.41 7.89
CA LEU A 216 9.85 -17.69 7.80
C LEU A 216 10.15 -19.18 7.89
N SER A 217 9.40 -19.94 8.70
CA SER A 217 9.64 -21.37 8.89
C SER A 217 9.08 -22.27 7.79
N ASN A 218 8.36 -21.72 6.79
CA ASN A 218 7.64 -22.47 5.72
C ASN A 218 6.82 -23.66 6.27
N SER A 219 6.40 -23.60 7.54
CA SER A 219 5.73 -24.70 8.22
C SER A 219 4.23 -24.59 7.96
N ASN A 220 3.68 -25.56 7.24
CA ASN A 220 2.22 -25.75 7.11
C ASN A 220 1.61 -26.39 8.37
N GLU A 221 2.37 -26.55 9.45
CA GLU A 221 1.87 -27.09 10.71
C GLU A 221 0.97 -26.07 11.40
N ASP A 222 -0.32 -26.14 11.11
CA ASP A 222 -1.38 -25.40 11.81
C ASP A 222 -1.47 -25.77 13.30
N GLY A 223 -0.86 -26.89 13.72
CA GLY A 223 -1.02 -27.48 15.05
C GLY A 223 -0.17 -26.89 16.18
N PHE A 224 1.00 -26.31 15.89
CA PHE A 224 1.96 -25.95 16.96
C PHE A 224 1.93 -24.47 17.38
N PHE A 225 1.40 -23.57 16.55
CA PHE A 225 1.35 -22.12 16.80
C PHE A 225 -0.07 -21.56 16.64
N GLY A 226 -1.01 -22.09 17.43
CA GLY A 226 -2.43 -21.70 17.40
C GLY A 226 -2.78 -20.46 18.24
N PRO A 227 -4.08 -20.08 18.29
CA PRO A 227 -4.59 -18.93 19.06
C PRO A 227 -4.22 -18.93 20.55
N ALA A 228 -3.93 -20.11 21.11
CA ALA A 228 -3.48 -20.30 22.49
C ALA A 228 -2.07 -19.73 22.74
N GLY A 229 -1.16 -19.91 21.79
CA GLY A 229 0.19 -19.33 21.87
C GLY A 229 0.13 -17.80 21.81
N ASP A 230 -0.69 -17.25 20.91
CA ASP A 230 -0.92 -15.79 20.84
C ASP A 230 -1.51 -15.25 22.15
N GLN A 231 -2.44 -15.99 22.76
CA GLN A 231 -3.05 -15.58 24.02
C GLN A 231 -2.07 -15.62 25.19
N LEU A 232 -1.20 -16.64 25.25
CA LEU A 232 -0.15 -16.69 26.25
C LEU A 232 0.85 -15.56 26.04
N THR A 233 1.31 -15.32 24.82
CA THR A 233 2.21 -14.19 24.51
C THR A 233 1.58 -12.85 24.89
N GLN A 234 0.29 -12.64 24.59
CA GLN A 234 -0.47 -11.47 25.06
C GLN A 234 -0.41 -11.34 26.59
N ALA A 235 -0.74 -12.41 27.32
CA ALA A 235 -0.76 -12.41 28.77
C ALA A 235 0.63 -12.12 29.38
N ILE A 236 1.68 -12.67 28.79
CA ILE A 236 3.07 -12.44 29.20
C ILE A 236 3.49 -10.98 28.96
N LEU A 237 3.14 -10.39 27.82
CA LEU A 237 3.43 -8.98 27.54
C LEU A 237 2.72 -8.05 28.54
N MET A 238 1.44 -8.33 28.83
CA MET A 238 0.66 -7.60 29.83
C MET A 238 1.28 -7.72 31.23
N LEU A 239 1.65 -8.94 31.65
CA LEU A 239 2.33 -9.17 32.92
C LEU A 239 3.69 -8.50 32.98
N THR A 240 4.46 -8.54 31.89
CA THR A 240 5.78 -7.90 31.79
C THR A 240 5.68 -6.39 32.07
N LYS A 241 4.56 -5.75 31.69
CA LYS A 241 4.34 -4.31 31.89
C LYS A 241 4.20 -3.89 33.37
N GLU A 242 3.95 -4.84 34.28
CA GLU A 242 3.91 -4.61 35.74
C GLU A 242 5.32 -4.55 36.38
N PHE A 243 6.37 -4.85 35.62
CA PHE A 243 7.76 -4.85 36.09
C PHE A 243 8.44 -3.52 35.77
N ASP A 244 9.36 -3.09 36.63
CA ASP A 244 10.12 -1.84 36.42
C ASP A 244 11.00 -1.94 35.15
N ARG A 245 11.51 -3.14 34.87
CA ARG A 245 12.27 -3.47 33.66
C ARG A 245 11.38 -4.18 32.64
N ALA A 246 10.29 -3.54 32.22
CA ALA A 246 9.33 -4.12 31.29
C ALA A 246 9.89 -4.19 29.85
N ASP A 247 10.50 -5.31 29.46
CA ASP A 247 11.02 -5.54 28.11
C ASP A 247 10.99 -7.03 27.72
N VAL A 248 11.43 -7.35 26.50
CA VAL A 248 11.42 -8.72 25.97
C VAL A 248 12.28 -9.71 26.77
N MET A 249 13.32 -9.25 27.49
CA MET A 249 14.10 -10.13 28.37
C MET A 249 13.30 -10.51 29.61
N THR A 250 12.52 -9.57 30.15
CA THR A 250 11.64 -9.85 31.29
C THR A 250 10.53 -10.82 30.89
N SER A 251 9.97 -10.68 29.69
CA SER A 251 9.05 -11.67 29.13
C SER A 251 9.68 -13.07 29.03
N ALA A 252 10.94 -13.16 28.58
CA ALA A 252 11.67 -14.42 28.51
C ALA A 252 11.98 -15.01 29.90
N ALA A 253 12.32 -14.16 30.88
CA ALA A 253 12.56 -14.57 32.27
C ALA A 253 11.31 -15.17 32.91
N ILE A 254 10.14 -14.54 32.72
CA ILE A 254 8.85 -15.05 33.20
C ILE A 254 8.58 -16.44 32.62
N LEU A 255 8.71 -16.60 31.29
CA LEU A 255 8.42 -17.87 30.60
C LEU A 255 9.38 -19.00 30.98
N SER A 256 10.63 -18.68 31.29
CA SER A 256 11.67 -19.65 31.65
C SER A 256 11.66 -20.02 33.13
N SER A 257 10.77 -19.42 33.93
CA SER A 257 10.75 -19.60 35.37
C SER A 257 10.15 -20.94 35.80
N GLU A 258 10.75 -21.54 36.83
CA GLU A 258 10.28 -22.80 37.38
C GLU A 258 8.84 -22.65 37.93
N GLN A 259 7.99 -23.64 37.65
CA GLN A 259 6.60 -23.71 38.10
C GLN A 259 5.79 -22.42 37.81
N MET A 260 6.14 -21.68 36.76
CA MET A 260 5.52 -20.40 36.37
C MET A 260 3.99 -20.44 36.48
N VAL A 261 3.35 -21.46 35.90
CA VAL A 261 1.88 -21.58 35.88
C VAL A 261 1.29 -21.66 37.29
N LYS A 262 1.85 -22.52 38.16
CA LYS A 262 1.37 -22.67 39.55
C LYS A 262 1.55 -21.37 40.33
N ARG A 263 2.70 -20.71 40.16
CA ARG A 263 3.04 -19.43 40.81
C ARG A 263 2.05 -18.34 40.42
N LEU A 264 1.74 -18.21 39.12
CA LEU A 264 0.78 -17.23 38.61
C LEU A 264 -0.68 -17.53 39.01
N MET A 265 -1.05 -18.81 39.13
CA MET A 265 -2.40 -19.19 39.60
C MET A 265 -2.60 -18.89 41.10
N ALA A 266 -1.56 -19.05 41.91
CA ALA A 266 -1.59 -18.75 43.35
C ALA A 266 -1.50 -17.24 43.64
N ALA A 267 -1.02 -16.44 42.69
CA ALA A 267 -0.81 -15.01 42.85
C ALA A 267 -2.10 -14.20 42.73
N ASN A 268 -2.13 -13.06 43.42
CA ASN A 268 -3.17 -12.05 43.25
C ASN A 268 -2.87 -11.15 42.04
N LEU A 269 -3.15 -11.66 40.85
CA LEU A 269 -2.93 -10.91 39.59
C LEU A 269 -4.01 -9.85 39.38
N ASN A 270 -3.64 -8.79 38.66
CA ASN A 270 -4.60 -7.86 38.06
C ASN A 270 -5.69 -8.65 37.29
N PRO A 271 -6.99 -8.35 37.47
CA PRO A 271 -8.08 -9.06 36.81
C PRO A 271 -7.94 -9.19 35.29
N TRP A 272 -7.46 -8.14 34.60
CA TRP A 272 -7.26 -8.14 33.15
C TRP A 272 -6.17 -9.13 32.71
N ILE A 273 -5.07 -9.18 33.47
CA ILE A 273 -3.98 -10.13 33.24
C ILE A 273 -4.46 -11.56 33.54
N LYS A 274 -5.21 -11.75 34.63
CA LYS A 274 -5.79 -13.05 34.98
C LYS A 274 -6.72 -13.58 33.89
N MET A 275 -7.55 -12.72 33.29
CA MET A 275 -8.39 -13.07 32.14
C MET A 275 -7.55 -13.46 30.92
N ALA A 276 -6.47 -12.73 30.63
CA ALA A 276 -5.57 -13.06 29.53
C ALA A 276 -4.96 -14.47 29.68
N PHE A 277 -4.58 -14.86 30.91
CA PHE A 277 -4.11 -16.22 31.23
C PHE A 277 -5.23 -17.28 31.28
N GLY A 278 -6.49 -16.92 31.12
CA GLY A 278 -7.64 -17.81 31.33
C GLY A 278 -7.57 -19.14 30.57
N GLN A 279 -7.12 -19.14 29.31
CA GLN A 279 -6.96 -20.38 28.54
C GLN A 279 -5.86 -21.30 29.11
N LEU A 280 -4.74 -20.72 29.55
CA LEU A 280 -3.64 -21.46 30.16
C LEU A 280 -4.09 -22.06 31.49
N PHE A 281 -4.73 -21.26 32.34
CA PHE A 281 -5.21 -21.70 33.66
C PHE A 281 -6.34 -22.71 33.56
N GLY A 282 -7.27 -22.55 32.60
CA GLY A 282 -8.31 -23.53 32.33
C GLY A 282 -7.76 -24.87 31.82
N SER A 283 -6.56 -24.87 31.25
CA SER A 283 -5.87 -26.08 30.78
C SER A 283 -4.96 -26.70 31.85
N ALA A 284 -4.89 -26.13 33.06
CA ALA A 284 -3.92 -26.53 34.10
C ALA A 284 -4.02 -28.00 34.54
N ALA A 285 -5.18 -28.63 34.37
CA ALA A 285 -5.37 -30.07 34.64
C ALA A 285 -4.72 -30.99 33.58
N SER A 286 -4.34 -30.47 32.41
CA SER A 286 -3.67 -31.21 31.34
C SER A 286 -2.24 -30.72 31.17
N GLU A 287 -1.29 -31.39 31.83
CA GLU A 287 0.14 -31.03 31.75
C GLU A 287 0.66 -31.00 30.30
N LYS A 288 0.22 -31.94 29.45
CA LYS A 288 0.60 -31.98 28.03
C LYS A 288 0.13 -30.73 27.27
N THR A 289 -1.09 -30.26 27.55
CA THR A 289 -1.65 -29.07 26.89
C THR A 289 -0.94 -27.82 27.37
N VAL A 290 -0.71 -27.68 28.68
CA VAL A 290 0.06 -26.56 29.25
C VAL A 290 1.48 -26.52 28.68
N ALA A 291 2.18 -27.64 28.68
CA ALA A 291 3.53 -27.74 28.12
C ALA A 291 3.56 -27.35 26.64
N GLY A 292 2.57 -27.78 25.85
CA GLY A 292 2.42 -27.37 24.45
C GLY A 292 2.28 -25.86 24.29
N ILE A 293 1.35 -25.22 25.01
CA ILE A 293 1.12 -23.77 24.94
C ILE A 293 2.37 -22.98 25.38
N VAL A 294 3.00 -23.38 26.49
CA VAL A 294 4.22 -22.74 27.01
C VAL A 294 5.38 -22.91 26.05
N ALA A 295 5.56 -24.09 25.44
CA ALA A 295 6.62 -24.34 24.46
C ALA A 295 6.46 -23.42 23.23
N THR A 296 5.23 -23.26 22.72
CA THR A 296 4.91 -22.35 21.62
C THR A 296 5.34 -20.91 21.92
N ALA A 297 4.95 -20.37 23.08
CA ALA A 297 5.32 -19.01 23.46
C ALA A 297 6.84 -18.88 23.73
N SER A 298 7.44 -19.84 24.43
CA SER A 298 8.87 -19.85 24.75
C SER A 298 9.74 -19.82 23.50
N ILE A 299 9.38 -20.57 22.45
CA ILE A 299 10.10 -20.56 21.18
C ILE A 299 10.12 -19.15 20.54
N MET A 300 9.04 -18.37 20.68
CA MET A 300 9.01 -16.99 20.17
C MET A 300 10.05 -16.12 20.90
N PHE A 301 10.04 -16.14 22.23
CA PHE A 301 10.92 -15.27 23.04
C PHE A 301 12.38 -15.72 23.02
N THR A 302 12.68 -17.02 23.03
CA THR A 302 14.06 -17.52 22.93
C THR A 302 14.75 -17.06 21.65
N ARG A 303 14.01 -16.96 20.53
CA ARG A 303 14.58 -16.44 19.27
C ARG A 303 14.91 -14.95 19.33
N PHE A 304 14.26 -14.19 20.21
CA PHE A 304 14.57 -12.78 20.44
C PHE A 304 15.82 -12.57 21.28
N MET A 305 16.19 -13.57 22.10
CA MET A 305 17.37 -13.57 22.97
C MET A 305 18.69 -13.78 22.19
N ALA A 306 18.77 -13.28 20.95
CA ALA A 306 19.98 -13.31 20.15
C ALA A 306 20.91 -12.15 20.53
N LYS A 307 22.11 -12.51 21.01
CA LYS A 307 23.12 -11.58 21.56
C LYS A 307 23.35 -10.30 20.72
N ASN A 308 23.39 -10.43 19.40
CA ASN A 308 23.75 -9.32 18.52
C ASN A 308 22.59 -8.37 18.19
N THR A 309 21.35 -8.73 18.54
CA THR A 309 20.14 -8.00 18.12
C THR A 309 19.26 -7.60 19.29
N LEU A 310 19.35 -8.32 20.41
CA LEU A 310 18.56 -8.10 21.61
C LEU A 310 18.67 -6.66 22.15
N GLY A 311 19.85 -6.05 22.05
CA GLY A 311 20.09 -4.66 22.45
C GLY A 311 19.20 -3.62 21.80
N CYS A 312 18.63 -3.93 20.63
CA CYS A 312 17.70 -3.03 19.93
C CYS A 312 16.27 -3.10 20.48
N PHE A 313 15.96 -4.10 21.32
CA PHE A 313 14.61 -4.35 21.83
C PHE A 313 14.49 -4.22 23.36
N VAL A 314 15.58 -3.83 24.02
CA VAL A 314 15.71 -3.80 25.48
C VAL A 314 16.13 -2.39 25.91
N GLY A 315 15.54 -1.89 26.99
CA GLY A 315 15.82 -0.58 27.54
C GLY A 315 14.93 0.53 27.00
N LYS A 316 15.39 1.78 27.13
CA LYS A 316 14.60 2.96 26.78
C LYS A 316 14.48 3.10 25.26
N THR A 317 13.25 3.18 24.75
CA THR A 317 12.99 3.46 23.34
C THR A 317 13.55 4.83 22.94
N THR A 318 14.40 4.83 21.91
CA THR A 318 14.89 6.05 21.24
C THR A 318 14.19 6.28 19.90
N LEU A 319 13.72 5.19 19.27
CA LEU A 319 12.98 5.25 18.02
C LEU A 319 11.69 6.05 18.21
N PRO A 320 11.40 7.07 17.40
CA PRO A 320 10.15 7.80 17.53
C PRO A 320 8.98 6.90 17.15
N LEU A 321 8.06 6.71 18.10
CA LEU A 321 6.85 5.90 17.89
C LEU A 321 5.80 6.65 17.04
N GLU A 322 5.91 7.98 16.97
CA GLU A 322 5.09 8.88 16.17
C GLU A 322 5.99 9.86 15.42
N ILE A 323 5.68 10.10 14.14
CA ILE A 323 6.45 10.98 13.27
C ILE A 323 5.57 12.00 12.57
N LYS A 324 6.11 13.17 12.27
CA LYS A 324 5.44 14.26 11.55
C LYS A 324 6.45 15.06 10.72
N GLY A 325 5.97 15.70 9.66
CA GLY A 325 6.77 16.55 8.78
C GLY A 325 8.04 15.85 8.30
N LYS A 326 9.18 16.52 8.43
CA LYS A 326 10.48 16.01 7.97
C LYS A 326 11.11 15.00 8.93
N GLN A 327 10.40 13.91 9.19
CA GLN A 327 10.90 12.76 9.95
C GLN A 327 10.82 11.50 9.10
N MET A 328 11.86 10.67 9.16
CA MET A 328 11.96 9.42 8.42
C MET A 328 12.42 8.30 9.34
N ILE A 329 11.71 7.18 9.30
CA ILE A 329 12.14 5.92 9.93
C ILE A 329 12.43 4.91 8.82
N ILE A 330 13.59 4.28 8.89
CA ILE A 330 13.97 3.18 8.01
C ILE A 330 14.04 1.90 8.82
N PHE A 331 13.19 0.94 8.46
CA PHE A 331 13.22 -0.42 8.96
C PHE A 331 14.10 -1.27 8.05
N GLY A 332 15.24 -1.73 8.58
CA GLY A 332 16.20 -2.56 7.86
C GLY A 332 16.16 -4.00 8.34
N LEU A 333 16.16 -4.95 7.40
CA LEU A 333 16.31 -6.36 7.72
C LEU A 333 17.69 -6.88 7.34
N ASP A 334 18.38 -7.48 8.30
CA ASP A 334 19.58 -8.25 8.04
C ASP A 334 19.23 -9.58 7.36
N ARG A 335 19.84 -9.85 6.20
CA ARG A 335 19.60 -11.12 5.47
C ARG A 335 20.21 -12.31 6.19
N GLU A 336 21.33 -12.14 6.88
CA GLU A 336 22.02 -13.24 7.58
C GLU A 336 21.24 -13.69 8.82
N ARG A 337 20.54 -12.75 9.45
CA ARG A 337 19.84 -12.95 10.73
C ARG A 337 18.32 -12.81 10.60
N ARG A 338 17.81 -12.93 9.36
CA ARG A 338 16.40 -12.70 9.01
C ARG A 338 15.44 -13.48 9.90
N ASP A 339 15.68 -14.78 10.08
CA ASP A 339 14.75 -15.67 10.77
C ASP A 339 14.61 -15.36 12.26
N ALA A 340 15.63 -14.75 12.86
CA ALA A 340 15.63 -14.34 14.27
C ALA A 340 15.01 -12.95 14.47
N ILE A 341 15.29 -12.00 13.56
CA ILE A 341 14.96 -10.58 13.75
C ILE A 341 13.60 -10.20 13.16
N ALA A 342 13.22 -10.81 12.03
CA ALA A 342 12.11 -10.34 11.23
C ALA A 342 10.79 -10.23 12.00
N PRO A 343 10.36 -11.20 12.84
CA PRO A 343 9.08 -11.12 13.52
C PRO A 343 8.97 -9.93 14.48
N LEU A 344 10.02 -9.67 15.26
CA LEU A 344 10.01 -8.56 16.22
C LEU A 344 10.15 -7.22 15.51
N MET A 345 11.01 -7.12 14.49
CA MET A 345 11.11 -5.92 13.64
C MET A 345 9.77 -5.62 12.94
N CYS A 346 9.09 -6.64 12.42
CA CYS A 346 7.77 -6.48 11.80
C CYS A 346 6.72 -6.01 12.82
N SER A 347 6.78 -6.49 14.07
CA SER A 347 5.90 -6.01 15.13
C SER A 347 6.11 -4.52 15.41
N VAL A 348 7.36 -4.06 15.52
CA VAL A 348 7.68 -2.63 15.71
C VAL A 348 7.23 -1.82 14.51
N LEU A 349 7.50 -2.28 13.27
CA LEU A 349 7.04 -1.63 12.04
C LEU A 349 5.50 -1.49 12.03
N HIS A 350 4.79 -2.58 12.30
CA HIS A 350 3.33 -2.60 12.33
C HIS A 350 2.78 -1.65 13.37
N MET A 351 3.27 -1.73 14.61
CA MET A 351 2.81 -0.86 15.70
C MET A 351 3.13 0.61 15.44
N THR A 352 4.30 0.91 14.86
CA THR A 352 4.67 2.27 14.46
C THR A 352 3.69 2.81 13.42
N ILE A 353 3.37 2.04 12.38
CA ILE A 353 2.37 2.45 11.37
C ILE A 353 1.01 2.65 12.03
N ALA A 354 0.52 1.65 12.77
CA ALA A 354 -0.79 1.65 13.42
C ALA A 354 -0.96 2.87 14.33
N ARG A 355 0.03 3.16 15.19
CA ARG A 355 0.02 4.31 16.09
C ARG A 355 -0.03 5.64 15.33
N ASN A 356 0.74 5.76 14.24
CA ASN A 356 0.79 6.97 13.43
C ASN A 356 -0.52 7.28 12.67
N ILE A 357 -1.40 6.29 12.49
CA ILE A 357 -2.69 6.43 11.78
C ILE A 357 -3.90 6.10 12.68
N ALA A 358 -3.68 5.90 13.98
CA ALA A 358 -4.76 5.67 14.95
C ALA A 358 -5.68 6.88 15.10
N GLN A 359 -5.14 8.07 14.83
CA GLN A 359 -5.89 9.32 14.78
C GLN A 359 -5.62 10.05 13.46
N LYS A 360 -6.51 10.97 13.11
CA LYS A 360 -6.37 11.77 11.90
C LYS A 360 -5.12 12.66 11.96
N ARG A 361 -4.21 12.44 11.01
CA ARG A 361 -3.00 13.22 10.86
C ARG A 361 -3.24 14.57 10.20
N GLN A 362 -2.29 15.49 10.36
CA GLN A 362 -2.25 16.75 9.63
C GLN A 362 -1.56 16.61 8.26
N ASP A 363 -0.62 15.68 8.15
CA ASP A 363 0.18 15.41 6.96
C ASP A 363 0.01 13.96 6.47
N PRO A 364 0.26 13.68 5.18
CA PRO A 364 0.24 12.32 4.66
C PRO A 364 1.46 11.52 5.16
N LEU A 365 1.22 10.34 5.72
CA LEU A 365 2.26 9.38 6.10
C LEU A 365 2.60 8.48 4.91
N ILE A 366 3.80 8.62 4.37
CA ILE A 366 4.28 7.73 3.32
C ILE A 366 4.82 6.45 3.94
N VAL A 367 4.22 5.32 3.60
CA VAL A 367 4.69 3.99 4.03
C VAL A 367 5.19 3.23 2.80
N ALA A 368 6.50 3.16 2.61
CA ALA A 368 7.13 2.52 1.46
C ALA A 368 7.66 1.12 1.82
N LEU A 369 7.05 0.09 1.25
CA LEU A 369 7.40 -1.31 1.47
C LEU A 369 7.89 -1.92 0.14
N ASP A 370 9.21 -1.95 -0.12
CA ASP A 370 9.77 -2.34 -1.43
C ASP A 370 9.48 -3.81 -1.81
N GLU A 371 9.38 -4.68 -0.80
CA GLU A 371 9.11 -6.11 -0.97
C GLU A 371 8.11 -6.57 0.10
N LEU A 372 6.84 -6.19 -0.07
CA LEU A 372 5.74 -6.50 0.84
C LEU A 372 5.64 -7.99 1.19
N PRO A 373 5.74 -8.96 0.26
CA PRO A 373 5.61 -10.38 0.60
C PRO A 373 6.71 -10.86 1.56
N SER A 374 7.81 -10.13 1.74
CA SER A 374 8.85 -10.55 2.69
C SER A 374 8.45 -10.43 4.16
N ILE A 375 7.34 -9.73 4.45
CA ILE A 375 6.78 -9.47 5.78
C ILE A 375 5.26 -9.62 5.77
N TYR A 376 4.66 -9.81 6.94
CA TYR A 376 3.20 -9.84 7.10
C TYR A 376 2.72 -8.75 8.05
N LEU A 377 1.84 -7.90 7.52
CA LEU A 377 1.19 -6.81 8.24
C LEU A 377 -0.31 -7.11 8.27
N PRO A 378 -0.85 -7.70 9.36
CA PRO A 378 -2.24 -8.14 9.44
C PRO A 378 -3.28 -7.09 9.02
N ASP A 379 -3.03 -5.83 9.38
CA ASP A 379 -3.98 -4.74 9.20
C ASP A 379 -3.73 -3.95 7.90
N LEU A 380 -2.77 -4.35 7.06
CA LEU A 380 -2.44 -3.58 5.85
C LEU A 380 -3.65 -3.39 4.92
N PHE A 381 -4.47 -4.42 4.75
CA PHE A 381 -5.67 -4.31 3.93
C PHE A 381 -6.68 -3.34 4.56
N LYS A 382 -6.76 -3.29 5.89
CA LYS A 382 -7.61 -2.34 6.64
C LYS A 382 -7.08 -0.93 6.43
N TRP A 383 -5.78 -0.70 6.60
CA TRP A 383 -5.15 0.61 6.39
C TRP A 383 -5.36 1.15 4.98
N LEU A 384 -5.26 0.29 3.95
CA LEU A 384 -5.49 0.67 2.56
C LEU A 384 -6.94 1.08 2.26
N ASN A 385 -7.92 0.56 2.99
CA ASN A 385 -9.35 0.78 2.73
C ASN A 385 -9.95 1.84 3.66
N GLU A 386 -9.60 1.80 4.94
CA GLU A 386 -10.23 2.59 6.00
C GLU A 386 -9.35 3.78 6.40
N SER A 387 -8.03 3.60 6.52
CA SER A 387 -7.12 4.63 7.06
C SER A 387 -6.69 5.72 6.06
N ARG A 388 -7.44 5.89 4.97
CA ARG A 388 -7.13 6.90 3.94
C ARG A 388 -7.35 8.32 4.44
N SER A 389 -8.38 8.52 5.29
CA SER A 389 -8.73 9.84 5.81
C SER A 389 -7.80 10.28 6.96
N GLU A 390 -7.13 9.30 7.54
CA GLU A 390 -6.21 9.34 8.66
C GLU A 390 -4.79 9.66 8.18
N GLY A 391 -4.54 9.56 6.88
CA GLY A 391 -3.29 9.97 6.23
C GLY A 391 -2.39 8.83 5.76
N PHE A 392 -2.85 7.58 5.77
CA PHE A 392 -2.05 6.45 5.27
C PHE A 392 -1.85 6.53 3.75
N CYS A 393 -0.59 6.61 3.31
CA CYS A 393 -0.19 6.59 1.90
C CYS A 393 0.79 5.44 1.63
N GLY A 394 0.26 4.25 1.37
CA GLY A 394 1.07 3.05 1.09
C GLY A 394 1.68 3.02 -0.31
N ILE A 395 2.98 2.79 -0.42
CA ILE A 395 3.71 2.43 -1.64
C ILE A 395 4.20 1.00 -1.46
N LEU A 396 3.56 0.06 -2.14
CA LEU A 396 3.68 -1.38 -1.91
C LEU A 396 4.32 -2.05 -3.12
N GLY A 397 5.49 -2.65 -2.93
CA GLY A 397 6.22 -3.39 -3.96
C GLY A 397 6.11 -4.90 -3.78
N TRP A 398 5.93 -5.64 -4.88
CA TRP A 398 6.05 -7.11 -4.89
C TRP A 398 6.38 -7.62 -6.29
N GLN A 399 6.82 -8.87 -6.39
CA GLN A 399 7.30 -9.40 -7.68
C GLN A 399 6.16 -9.86 -8.57
N ASN A 400 5.29 -10.71 -8.02
CA ASN A 400 4.18 -11.31 -8.73
C ASN A 400 3.06 -11.69 -7.74
N MET A 401 1.87 -12.01 -8.27
CA MET A 401 0.73 -12.34 -7.42
C MET A 401 0.95 -13.62 -6.64
N GLY A 402 1.60 -14.65 -7.21
CA GLY A 402 1.86 -15.91 -6.51
C GLY A 402 2.63 -15.71 -5.19
N GLN A 403 3.65 -14.86 -5.16
CA GLN A 403 4.38 -14.53 -3.92
C GLN A 403 3.52 -13.82 -2.88
N LEU A 404 2.66 -12.88 -3.32
CA LEU A 404 1.76 -12.18 -2.41
C LEU A 404 0.70 -13.15 -1.84
N GLU A 405 0.11 -13.98 -2.71
CA GLU A 405 -0.89 -14.98 -2.34
C GLU A 405 -0.32 -16.03 -1.37
N LYS A 406 0.94 -16.44 -1.53
CA LYS A 406 1.60 -17.38 -0.62
C LYS A 406 1.58 -16.91 0.84
N ASN A 407 1.86 -15.63 1.07
CA ASN A 407 2.08 -15.11 2.43
C ASN A 407 0.87 -14.37 3.00
N TYR A 408 0.02 -13.79 2.16
CA TYR A 408 -1.20 -13.10 2.61
C TYR A 408 -2.47 -13.94 2.44
N GLY A 409 -2.42 -15.03 1.68
CA GLY A 409 -3.60 -15.75 1.23
C GLY A 409 -4.26 -15.09 0.02
N LYS A 410 -4.93 -15.90 -0.79
CA LYS A 410 -5.49 -15.50 -2.09
C LYS A 410 -6.50 -14.34 -1.98
N GLU A 411 -7.37 -14.38 -0.98
CA GLU A 411 -8.43 -13.38 -0.79
C GLU A 411 -7.86 -12.02 -0.35
N VAL A 412 -6.95 -12.02 0.63
CA VAL A 412 -6.31 -10.81 1.13
C VAL A 412 -5.41 -10.19 0.06
N ALA A 413 -4.66 -11.00 -0.69
CA ALA A 413 -3.82 -10.53 -1.80
C ALA A 413 -4.64 -9.81 -2.89
N LYS A 414 -5.80 -10.37 -3.28
CA LYS A 414 -6.73 -9.71 -4.21
C LYS A 414 -7.29 -8.41 -3.63
N THR A 415 -7.61 -8.40 -2.34
CA THR A 415 -8.11 -7.21 -1.63
C THR A 415 -7.05 -6.10 -1.60
N ILE A 416 -5.79 -6.43 -1.32
CA ILE A 416 -4.66 -5.49 -1.36
C ILE A 416 -4.50 -4.89 -2.76
N LEU A 417 -4.47 -5.73 -3.81
CA LEU A 417 -4.38 -5.26 -5.20
C LEU A 417 -5.58 -4.37 -5.59
N GLY A 418 -6.79 -4.75 -5.17
CA GLY A 418 -8.02 -4.00 -5.42
C GLY A 418 -8.04 -2.64 -4.72
N ALA A 419 -7.58 -2.59 -3.47
CA ALA A 419 -7.54 -1.36 -2.66
C ALA A 419 -6.56 -0.32 -3.20
N CYS A 420 -5.44 -0.75 -3.80
CA CYS A 420 -4.46 0.14 -4.44
C CYS A 420 -5.05 0.82 -5.69
N GLY A 421 -5.37 2.11 -5.59
CA GLY A 421 -5.85 2.91 -6.71
C GLY A 421 -4.80 3.08 -7.81
N SER A 422 -3.54 3.31 -7.43
CA SER A 422 -2.42 3.42 -8.38
C SER A 422 -1.73 2.07 -8.57
N LYS A 423 -1.42 1.71 -9.82
CA LYS A 423 -0.73 0.46 -10.15
C LYS A 423 0.35 0.72 -11.20
N PHE A 424 1.58 0.34 -10.88
CA PHE A 424 2.71 0.22 -11.80
C PHE A 424 2.95 -1.26 -12.05
N ILE A 425 2.61 -1.73 -13.24
CA ILE A 425 2.73 -3.13 -13.62
C ILE A 425 3.88 -3.26 -14.63
N PHE A 426 5.03 -3.68 -14.13
CA PHE A 426 6.20 -4.04 -14.94
C PHE A 426 6.08 -5.51 -15.39
N ASN A 427 7.15 -6.07 -15.95
CA ASN A 427 7.23 -7.50 -16.25
C ASN A 427 7.09 -8.33 -14.95
N PRO A 428 6.00 -9.11 -14.77
CA PRO A 428 5.78 -9.88 -13.55
C PRO A 428 6.62 -11.17 -13.49
N GLY A 429 7.24 -11.58 -14.59
CA GLY A 429 8.07 -12.80 -14.66
C GLY A 429 7.31 -14.12 -14.66
N GLU A 430 5.97 -14.11 -14.52
CA GLU A 430 5.13 -15.31 -14.56
C GLU A 430 3.86 -15.10 -15.41
N HIS A 431 3.37 -16.19 -16.01
CA HIS A 431 2.23 -16.16 -16.92
C HIS A 431 0.91 -15.81 -16.21
N ASP A 432 0.66 -16.37 -15.03
CA ASP A 432 -0.63 -16.21 -14.33
C ASP A 432 -0.89 -14.75 -13.95
N SER A 433 0.11 -14.08 -13.36
CA SER A 433 0.07 -12.63 -13.12
C SER A 433 -0.12 -11.85 -14.41
N ALA A 434 0.58 -12.20 -15.50
CA ALA A 434 0.44 -11.52 -16.78
C ALA A 434 -0.97 -11.67 -17.38
N GLN A 435 -1.59 -12.84 -17.24
CA GLN A 435 -2.97 -13.10 -17.68
C GLN A 435 -3.99 -12.32 -16.83
N LEU A 436 -3.78 -12.25 -15.51
CA LEU A 436 -4.59 -11.41 -14.62
C LEU A 436 -4.53 -9.94 -15.05
N PHE A 437 -3.34 -9.38 -15.27
CA PHE A 437 -3.18 -7.98 -15.67
C PHE A 437 -3.70 -7.70 -17.10
N SER A 438 -3.55 -8.65 -18.02
CA SER A 438 -4.14 -8.56 -19.37
C SER A 438 -5.67 -8.50 -19.28
N SER A 439 -6.26 -9.33 -18.42
CA SER A 439 -7.71 -9.35 -18.19
C SER A 439 -8.18 -8.06 -17.50
N PHE A 440 -7.37 -7.52 -16.58
CA PHE A 440 -7.64 -6.25 -15.88
C PHE A 440 -7.72 -5.05 -16.84
N LEU A 441 -6.97 -5.06 -17.95
CA LEU A 441 -6.99 -4.00 -18.96
C LEU A 441 -8.17 -4.10 -19.94
N GLY A 442 -8.76 -5.28 -20.07
CA GLY A 442 -9.86 -5.54 -21.00
C GLY A 442 -9.43 -5.57 -22.46
N ASP A 443 -10.42 -5.46 -23.34
CA ASP A 443 -10.28 -5.59 -24.78
C ASP A 443 -10.45 -4.22 -25.46
N GLU A 444 -9.76 -4.00 -26.57
CA GLU A 444 -9.93 -2.88 -27.49
C GLU A 444 -10.65 -3.34 -28.78
N GLU A 445 -11.43 -2.44 -29.37
CA GLU A 445 -12.08 -2.66 -30.65
C GLU A 445 -11.13 -2.26 -31.80
N ILE A 446 -10.92 -3.18 -32.74
CA ILE A 446 -10.10 -2.97 -33.94
C ILE A 446 -11.01 -3.03 -35.16
N LYS A 447 -10.91 -2.00 -36.01
CA LYS A 447 -11.57 -1.94 -37.32
C LYS A 447 -10.59 -2.34 -38.41
N TYR A 448 -10.78 -3.52 -38.97
CA TYR A 448 -10.04 -3.99 -40.13
C TYR A 448 -10.70 -3.47 -41.40
N LYS A 449 -9.93 -2.75 -42.23
CA LYS A 449 -10.38 -2.38 -43.59
C LYS A 449 -9.88 -3.42 -44.57
N HIS A 450 -10.75 -4.34 -44.97
CA HIS A 450 -10.46 -5.32 -45.99
C HIS A 450 -10.66 -4.69 -47.37
N LYS A 451 -9.58 -4.54 -48.14
CA LYS A 451 -9.67 -4.12 -49.55
C LYS A 451 -9.47 -5.35 -50.42
N SER A 452 -10.53 -5.84 -51.05
CA SER A 452 -10.41 -6.84 -52.10
C SER A 452 -10.30 -6.15 -53.46
N ARG A 453 -9.42 -6.67 -54.31
CA ARG A 453 -9.33 -6.27 -55.72
C ARG A 453 -9.62 -7.50 -56.55
N SER A 454 -10.61 -7.39 -57.43
CA SER A 454 -10.97 -8.44 -58.38
C SER A 454 -10.92 -7.89 -59.79
N THR A 455 -10.32 -8.64 -60.70
CA THR A 455 -10.21 -8.31 -62.12
C THR A 455 -11.12 -9.24 -62.91
N GLY A 456 -12.12 -8.68 -63.59
CA GLY A 456 -13.02 -9.43 -64.48
C GLY A 456 -13.33 -8.59 -65.72
N SER A 457 -13.26 -9.20 -66.90
CA SER A 457 -13.52 -8.56 -68.21
C SER A 457 -12.80 -7.23 -68.42
N GLY A 458 -11.49 -7.18 -68.09
CA GLY A 458 -10.64 -6.01 -68.34
C GLY A 458 -10.85 -4.80 -67.41
N LYS A 459 -11.77 -4.87 -66.44
CA LYS A 459 -11.97 -3.82 -65.42
C LYS A 459 -11.56 -4.31 -64.03
N THR A 460 -10.85 -3.46 -63.29
CA THR A 460 -10.45 -3.73 -61.89
C THR A 460 -11.49 -3.13 -60.95
N ASN A 461 -12.20 -3.99 -60.21
CA ASN A 461 -13.09 -3.56 -59.14
C ASN A 461 -12.36 -3.66 -57.80
N THR A 462 -12.45 -2.60 -56.98
CA THR A 462 -11.95 -2.60 -55.60
C THR A 462 -13.13 -2.50 -54.65
N THR A 463 -13.35 -3.52 -53.83
CA THR A 463 -14.36 -3.51 -52.77
C THR A 463 -13.66 -3.26 -51.44
N THR A 464 -14.15 -2.29 -50.67
CA THR A 464 -13.68 -2.05 -49.30
C THR A 464 -14.77 -2.51 -48.34
N SER A 465 -14.43 -3.44 -47.45
CA SER A 465 -15.30 -3.92 -46.38
C SER A 465 -14.66 -3.61 -45.03
N ASP A 466 -15.45 -3.06 -44.11
CA ASP A 466 -15.00 -2.78 -42.75
C ASP A 466 -15.46 -3.94 -41.84
N GLN A 467 -14.51 -4.61 -41.18
CA GLN A 467 -14.77 -5.67 -40.22
C GLN A 467 -14.33 -5.24 -38.83
N GLU A 468 -15.24 -5.26 -37.87
CA GLU A 468 -14.96 -4.93 -36.46
C GLU A 468 -14.67 -6.21 -35.67
N LYS A 469 -13.56 -6.23 -34.93
CA LYS A 469 -13.15 -7.34 -34.05
C LYS A 469 -12.64 -6.78 -32.72
N THR A 470 -12.65 -7.61 -31.67
CA THR A 470 -12.05 -7.27 -30.38
C THR A 470 -10.69 -7.96 -30.22
N LYS A 471 -9.78 -7.29 -29.52
CA LYS A 471 -8.46 -7.82 -29.15
C LYS A 471 -8.13 -7.36 -27.73
N LYS A 472 -7.39 -8.16 -26.95
CA LYS A 472 -6.81 -7.69 -25.67
C LYS A 472 -6.04 -6.38 -25.87
N LEU A 473 -6.30 -5.37 -25.03
CA LEU A 473 -5.58 -4.08 -25.07
C LEU A 473 -4.06 -4.29 -24.88
N PHE A 474 -3.71 -5.26 -24.04
CA PHE A 474 -2.34 -5.73 -23.85
C PHE A 474 -2.34 -7.22 -23.51
N GLU A 475 -1.66 -8.04 -24.31
CA GLU A 475 -1.61 -9.49 -24.15
C GLU A 475 -0.70 -9.92 -22.99
N SER A 476 -0.97 -11.09 -22.40
CA SER A 476 -0.10 -11.69 -21.37
C SER A 476 1.36 -11.81 -21.84
N ALA A 477 1.58 -12.27 -23.08
CA ALA A 477 2.91 -12.36 -23.68
C ALA A 477 3.61 -11.00 -23.83
N GLN A 478 2.87 -9.90 -23.97
CA GLN A 478 3.45 -8.56 -24.05
C GLN A 478 3.96 -8.08 -22.69
N PHE A 479 3.27 -8.40 -21.58
CA PHE A 479 3.77 -8.13 -20.23
C PHE A 479 5.12 -8.82 -19.98
N LEU A 480 5.24 -10.09 -20.38
CA LEU A 480 6.46 -10.89 -20.21
C LEU A 480 7.63 -10.41 -21.07
N LYS A 481 7.38 -9.56 -22.07
CA LYS A 481 8.38 -8.97 -22.96
C LYS A 481 8.67 -7.48 -22.65
N LEU A 482 8.09 -6.93 -21.58
CA LEU A 482 8.37 -5.56 -21.18
C LEU A 482 9.84 -5.41 -20.76
N PRO A 483 10.60 -4.46 -21.35
CA PRO A 483 11.95 -4.16 -20.92
C PRO A 483 11.95 -3.45 -19.56
N ALA A 484 13.10 -3.48 -18.88
CA ALA A 484 13.26 -2.84 -17.57
C ALA A 484 12.90 -1.34 -17.63
N GLY A 485 12.15 -0.87 -16.62
CA GLY A 485 11.66 0.51 -16.54
C GLY A 485 10.48 0.85 -17.45
N ARG A 486 9.98 -0.11 -18.26
CA ARG A 486 8.72 0.03 -18.99
C ARG A 486 7.60 -0.70 -18.24
N CYS A 487 6.49 0.02 -18.02
CA CYS A 487 5.35 -0.50 -17.30
C CYS A 487 4.03 -0.04 -17.91
N VAL A 488 2.98 -0.77 -17.56
CA VAL A 488 1.60 -0.27 -17.61
C VAL A 488 1.35 0.48 -16.31
N PHE A 489 0.94 1.74 -16.41
CA PHE A 489 0.59 2.60 -15.28
C PHE A 489 -0.90 2.88 -15.29
N ILE A 490 -1.56 2.68 -14.15
CA ILE A 490 -2.98 2.90 -13.95
C ILE A 490 -3.14 3.79 -12.72
N ASN A 491 -3.94 4.85 -12.83
CA ASN A 491 -4.26 5.71 -11.70
C ASN A 491 -5.63 6.38 -11.91
N PRO A 492 -6.50 6.50 -10.88
CA PRO A 492 -7.87 6.95 -11.05
C PRO A 492 -8.04 8.36 -11.60
N ALA A 493 -7.03 9.23 -11.40
CA ALA A 493 -7.05 10.61 -11.87
C ALA A 493 -6.69 10.75 -13.36
N TYR A 494 -6.18 9.69 -14.00
CA TYR A 494 -6.04 9.62 -15.46
C TYR A 494 -7.39 9.27 -16.04
N SER A 495 -8.23 10.29 -16.17
CA SER A 495 -9.64 10.16 -16.48
C SER A 495 -10.10 11.15 -17.54
N ASN A 496 -11.22 10.83 -18.16
CA ASN A 496 -12.01 11.72 -19.00
C ASN A 496 -13.37 11.98 -18.32
N LYS A 497 -14.34 12.56 -19.06
CA LYS A 497 -15.67 12.89 -18.51
C LYS A 497 -16.54 11.66 -18.18
N LYS A 498 -16.33 10.53 -18.87
CA LYS A 498 -17.12 9.29 -18.77
C LYS A 498 -16.38 8.17 -18.04
N GLU A 499 -15.05 8.16 -18.05
CA GLU A 499 -14.22 7.03 -17.60
C GLU A 499 -13.06 7.48 -16.71
N GLY A 500 -12.72 6.69 -15.70
CA GLY A 500 -11.54 6.86 -14.86
C GLY A 500 -10.54 5.71 -15.01
N SER A 501 -9.36 5.85 -14.41
CA SER A 501 -8.33 4.80 -14.41
C SER A 501 -7.86 4.36 -15.81
N VAL A 502 -7.83 5.29 -16.76
CA VAL A 502 -7.40 4.98 -18.14
C VAL A 502 -5.91 4.60 -18.13
N PRO A 503 -5.53 3.41 -18.62
CA PRO A 503 -4.18 2.89 -18.50
C PRO A 503 -3.20 3.61 -19.44
N LEU A 504 -1.93 3.68 -19.04
CA LEU A 504 -0.84 4.24 -19.83
C LEU A 504 0.29 3.22 -19.99
N LEU A 505 0.72 2.94 -21.21
CA LEU A 505 1.96 2.21 -21.47
C LEU A 505 3.13 3.20 -21.52
N ARG A 506 4.03 3.15 -20.54
CA ARG A 506 5.11 4.14 -20.39
C ARG A 506 6.46 3.48 -20.12
N SER A 507 7.48 3.97 -20.82
CA SER A 507 8.88 3.82 -20.40
C SER A 507 9.22 4.97 -19.47
N ILE A 508 9.41 4.67 -18.19
CA ILE A 508 9.77 5.66 -17.18
C ILE A 508 11.25 6.00 -17.36
N LYS A 509 11.52 7.16 -17.94
CA LYS A 509 12.88 7.69 -18.07
C LYS A 509 13.21 8.52 -16.85
N ILE A 510 14.16 8.06 -16.05
CA ILE A 510 14.61 8.78 -14.86
C ILE A 510 15.51 9.96 -15.28
N PRO A 511 15.20 11.20 -14.89
CA PRO A 511 16.04 12.35 -15.24
C PRO A 511 17.42 12.26 -14.58
N LYS A 512 18.43 12.85 -15.22
CA LYS A 512 19.80 12.94 -14.68
C LYS A 512 19.84 13.45 -13.23
N ALA A 513 18.99 14.42 -12.89
CA ALA A 513 18.91 14.96 -11.53
C ALA A 513 18.59 13.88 -10.47
N VAL A 514 17.71 12.92 -10.78
CA VAL A 514 17.36 11.82 -9.86
C VAL A 514 18.50 10.79 -9.81
N ILE A 515 19.19 10.56 -10.93
CA ILE A 515 20.40 9.70 -10.95
C ILE A 515 21.49 10.30 -10.06
N THR A 516 21.71 11.61 -10.12
CA THR A 516 22.68 12.30 -9.26
C THR A 516 22.29 12.24 -7.77
N ILE A 517 20.99 12.18 -7.44
CA ILE A 517 20.55 11.92 -6.06
C ILE A 517 20.97 10.52 -5.61
N ASP A 518 20.81 9.52 -6.47
CA ASP A 518 21.23 8.15 -6.16
C ASP A 518 22.76 8.06 -5.96
N GLU A 519 23.55 8.66 -6.85
CA GLU A 519 25.00 8.76 -6.70
C GLU A 519 25.39 9.45 -5.38
N TYR A 520 24.74 10.57 -5.05
CA TYR A 520 24.93 11.26 -3.78
C TYR A 520 24.63 10.34 -2.58
N ASN A 521 23.56 9.55 -2.66
CA ASN A 521 23.19 8.59 -1.62
C ASN A 521 24.26 7.52 -1.43
N GLN A 522 24.76 6.94 -2.51
CA GLN A 522 25.83 5.94 -2.46
C GLN A 522 27.10 6.49 -1.81
N THR A 523 27.52 7.71 -2.19
CA THR A 523 28.75 8.33 -1.68
C THR A 523 28.63 8.73 -0.21
N ASN A 524 27.47 9.23 0.24
CA ASN A 524 27.32 9.82 1.58
C ASN A 524 26.79 8.83 2.64
N TRP A 525 26.31 7.65 2.23
CA TRP A 525 25.76 6.64 3.14
C TRP A 525 26.68 6.31 4.32
N LYS A 526 27.95 5.97 4.03
CA LYS A 526 28.93 5.57 5.06
C LYS A 526 29.12 6.66 6.13
N LYS A 527 29.14 7.93 5.72
CA LYS A 527 29.28 9.07 6.64
C LYS A 527 28.09 9.16 7.59
N ILE A 528 26.87 8.99 7.08
CA ILE A 528 25.64 9.11 7.86
C ILE A 528 25.50 7.94 8.82
N VAL A 529 25.71 6.72 8.35
CA VAL A 529 25.68 5.52 9.20
C VAL A 529 26.69 5.62 10.33
N SER A 530 27.91 6.07 10.05
CA SER A 530 28.92 6.25 11.11
C SER A 530 28.49 7.25 12.18
N LEU A 531 27.82 8.34 11.78
CA LEU A 531 27.28 9.32 12.73
C LEU A 531 26.11 8.76 13.54
N LEU A 532 25.22 7.98 12.92
CA LEU A 532 24.09 7.34 13.61
C LEU A 532 24.57 6.24 14.56
N ALA A 533 25.55 5.43 14.16
CA ALA A 533 26.17 4.41 15.01
C ALA A 533 26.79 5.01 16.29
N ARG A 534 27.42 6.19 16.19
CA ARG A 534 27.95 6.90 17.37
C ARG A 534 26.86 7.46 18.30
N LYS A 535 25.65 7.66 17.79
CA LYS A 535 24.49 8.16 18.55
C LYS A 535 23.61 7.03 19.10
N SER A 536 23.75 5.82 18.57
CA SER A 536 22.97 4.67 19.02
C SER A 536 23.22 4.43 20.51
N THR A 537 22.14 4.21 21.25
CA THR A 537 22.17 3.89 22.67
C THR A 537 22.02 2.38 22.92
N GLN A 538 22.13 1.56 21.88
CA GLN A 538 22.01 0.11 22.02
C GLN A 538 23.12 -0.42 22.94
N THR A 539 22.75 -1.32 23.82
CA THR A 539 23.68 -2.03 24.70
C THR A 539 23.71 -3.50 24.33
N VAL A 540 24.77 -4.21 24.68
CA VAL A 540 24.81 -5.68 24.57
C VAL A 540 24.35 -6.23 25.91
N PRO A 541 23.12 -6.78 26.02
CA PRO A 541 22.65 -7.29 27.30
C PRO A 541 23.50 -8.46 27.77
N THR A 542 23.70 -8.52 29.07
CA THR A 542 24.56 -9.49 29.74
C THR A 542 23.76 -10.63 30.36
N ARG A 543 24.45 -11.62 30.92
CA ARG A 543 23.77 -12.70 31.67
C ARG A 543 23.21 -12.15 32.98
N GLU A 544 23.97 -11.26 33.62
CA GLU A 544 23.59 -10.57 34.85
C GLU A 544 22.29 -9.79 34.66
N ASP A 545 22.08 -9.17 33.50
CA ASP A 545 20.81 -8.51 33.16
C ASP A 545 19.61 -9.47 33.16
N LEU A 546 19.80 -10.71 32.70
CA LEU A 546 18.75 -11.72 32.73
C LEU A 546 18.52 -12.24 34.14
N ASP A 547 19.60 -12.50 34.89
CA ASP A 547 19.54 -13.02 36.26
C ASP A 547 18.75 -12.07 37.17
N VAL A 548 18.98 -10.75 37.06
CA VAL A 548 18.21 -9.74 37.81
C VAL A 548 16.70 -9.80 37.51
N ARG A 549 16.31 -10.07 36.26
CA ARG A 549 14.89 -10.19 35.87
C ARG A 549 14.25 -11.48 36.38
N ILE A 550 15.02 -12.56 36.42
CA ILE A 550 14.60 -13.84 37.02
C ILE A 550 14.42 -13.66 38.53
N GLU A 551 15.33 -12.97 39.20
CA GLU A 551 15.24 -12.68 40.64
C GLU A 551 14.03 -11.81 40.97
N ASP A 552 13.77 -10.76 40.19
CA ASP A 552 12.57 -9.91 40.35
C ASP A 552 11.29 -10.75 40.24
N PHE A 553 11.18 -11.62 39.22
CA PHE A 553 10.04 -12.55 39.10
C PHE A 553 9.93 -13.51 40.29
N ASN A 554 11.07 -14.06 40.75
CA ASN A 554 11.14 -14.96 41.90
C ASN A 554 10.66 -14.29 43.19
N SER A 555 11.05 -13.04 43.41
CA SER A 555 10.62 -12.26 44.58
C SER A 555 9.12 -11.92 44.55
N ARG A 556 8.59 -11.53 43.39
CA ARG A 556 7.19 -11.10 43.25
C ARG A 556 6.19 -12.26 43.31
N PHE A 557 6.59 -13.44 42.87
CA PHE A 557 5.69 -14.58 42.72
C PHE A 557 6.26 -15.85 43.34
N PRO A 558 6.51 -15.99 44.64
CA PRO A 558 7.21 -17.17 45.20
C PRO A 558 6.58 -18.53 44.84
N ILE A 559 7.36 -19.61 44.91
CA ILE A 559 6.83 -20.98 44.72
C ILE A 559 5.83 -21.26 45.85
N PRO A 560 4.57 -21.63 45.55
CA PRO A 560 3.58 -21.91 46.59
C PRO A 560 3.93 -23.18 47.36
N GLU A 561 3.86 -23.11 48.70
CA GLU A 561 4.18 -24.23 49.61
C GLU A 561 3.07 -25.29 49.72
N GLY A 562 1.88 -25.04 49.15
CA GLY A 562 0.70 -25.92 49.22
C GLY A 562 0.04 -26.18 47.85
N PRO A 563 -0.95 -27.10 47.79
CA PRO A 563 -1.66 -27.40 46.55
C PRO A 563 -2.43 -26.18 46.04
N VAL A 564 -2.16 -25.78 44.80
CA VAL A 564 -2.86 -24.68 44.13
C VAL A 564 -4.19 -25.21 43.60
N ASP A 565 -5.31 -24.61 44.00
CA ASP A 565 -6.63 -24.99 43.51
C ASP A 565 -6.75 -24.68 42.01
N THR A 566 -6.74 -25.74 41.20
CA THR A 566 -6.87 -25.64 39.75
C THR A 566 -8.31 -25.45 39.28
N THR A 567 -9.30 -25.62 40.17
CA THR A 567 -10.73 -25.48 39.84
C THR A 567 -11.22 -24.02 39.92
N ALA A 568 -10.53 -23.17 40.69
CA ALA A 568 -10.83 -21.74 40.81
C ALA A 568 -10.62 -20.93 39.51
N ALA A 569 -9.90 -21.48 38.52
CA ALA A 569 -9.69 -20.86 37.21
C ALA A 569 -10.98 -20.77 36.34
N GLN A 570 -12.05 -21.48 36.72
CA GLN A 570 -13.28 -21.58 35.93
C GLN A 570 -14.36 -20.54 36.27
N LYS A 571 -14.17 -19.70 37.31
CA LYS A 571 -15.14 -18.66 37.67
C LYS A 571 -14.53 -17.26 37.50
N PRO A 572 -14.88 -16.50 36.46
CA PRO A 572 -14.56 -15.08 36.42
C PRO A 572 -15.27 -14.39 37.59
N ASN A 573 -14.51 -13.80 38.51
CA ASN A 573 -15.07 -13.10 39.65
C ASN A 573 -15.46 -11.68 39.20
N TYR A 574 -16.72 -11.51 38.79
CA TYR A 574 -17.24 -10.26 38.21
C TYR A 574 -17.44 -9.13 39.24
N GLU A 575 -17.23 -9.39 40.54
CA GLU A 575 -17.49 -8.40 41.61
C GLU A 575 -16.55 -7.18 41.54
N ASN A 576 -15.34 -7.33 40.97
CA ASN A 576 -14.34 -6.25 40.86
C ASN A 576 -14.56 -5.26 39.71
N PHE A 577 -15.60 -5.42 38.89
CA PHE A 577 -15.92 -4.46 37.82
C PHE A 577 -16.69 -3.22 38.31
N SER A 578 -17.19 -3.24 39.56
CA SER A 578 -18.09 -2.23 40.10
C SER A 578 -17.41 -0.98 40.68
N SER A 579 -16.07 -0.96 40.80
CA SER A 579 -15.31 0.11 41.47
C SER A 579 -14.55 1.06 40.55
N PHE A 580 -14.72 0.98 39.22
CA PHE A 580 -13.96 1.80 38.29
C PHE A 580 -14.88 2.73 37.48
N SER A 581 -14.81 4.03 37.79
CA SER A 581 -15.36 5.11 36.95
C SER A 581 -14.45 5.33 35.74
N PHE A 582 -15.05 5.35 34.55
CA PHE A 582 -14.43 5.53 33.23
C PHE A 582 -13.58 6.79 33.08
#